data_AF-A0A497JJ12-F1
#
_entry.id   AF-A0A497JJ12-F1
#
_cell.length_a   1.000
_cell.length_b   1.000
_cell.length_c   1.000
_cell.angle_alpha   90.00
_cell.angle_beta   90.00
_cell.angle_gamma   90.00
#
_symmetry.space_group_name_H-M   'P 1'
#
loop_
_entity.id
_entity.type
_entity.pdbx_description
1 polymer ?
#
loop_
_entity_poly.entity_id
_entity_poly.type
_entity_poly.pdbx_seq_one_letter_code
_entity_poly.pdbx_strand_id
1 'polypeptide(L)'
;MNWGTEVVIGMMVVSMVIVLILAWKWFNSLRTAFLAMLVIGKVWAGVLWAFGIDRPLFTLYIYNKVRGTATALTITADQFIFLSFLATFAFVVVWPYVAPHVPEPLRKVQVLEGERS
;
A
#
# COMPACT_ATOMS: atom_id res chain seq x y z
N MET A 1 7.09 21.52 9.14
CA MET A 1 7.11 20.06 9.42
C MET A 1 8.04 19.88 10.61
N ASN A 2 7.67 19.11 11.64
CA ASN A 2 8.52 18.95 12.81
C ASN A 2 9.68 18.01 12.49
N TRP A 3 10.89 18.32 12.94
CA TRP A 3 12.10 17.54 12.69
C TRP A 3 11.95 16.06 13.09
N GLY A 4 11.24 15.79 14.20
CA GLY A 4 10.92 14.43 14.63
C GLY A 4 10.06 13.64 13.64
N THR A 5 9.12 14.28 12.93
CA THR A 5 8.30 13.62 11.91
C THR A 5 9.14 13.18 10.71
N GLU A 6 10.09 14.01 10.28
CA GLU A 6 10.98 13.69 9.16
C GLU A 6 11.89 12.50 9.49
N VAL A 7 12.40 12.44 10.72
CA VAL A 7 13.21 11.30 11.19
C VAL A 7 12.41 10.00 11.20
N VAL A 8 11.16 10.03 11.67
CA VAL A 8 10.30 8.84 11.68
C VAL A 8 9.96 8.37 10.27
N ILE A 9 9.62 9.29 9.36
CA ILE A 9 9.38 8.96 7.95
C ILE A 9 10.66 8.39 7.29
N GLY A 10 11.82 8.98 7.60
CA GLY A 10 13.11 8.48 7.13
C GLY A 10 13.39 7.04 7.60
N MET A 11 13.15 6.74 8.87
CA MET A 11 13.28 5.39 9.42
C MET A 11 12.34 4.39 8.74
N MET A 12 11.09 4.79 8.47
CA MET A 12 10.12 3.98 7.73
C MET A 12 10.68 3.62 6.35
N VAL A 13 11.07 4.60 5.54
CA VAL A 13 11.57 4.37 4.18
C VAL A 13 12.81 3.47 4.18
N VAL A 14 13.78 3.75 5.06
CA VAL A 14 15.00 2.95 5.16
C VAL A 14 14.67 1.50 5.55
N SER A 15 13.78 1.29 6.51
CA SER A 15 13.38 -0.06 6.92
C SER A 15 12.73 -0.86 5.77
N MET A 16 11.90 -0.21 4.95
CA MET A 16 11.25 -0.86 3.80
C MET A 16 12.26 -1.25 2.73
N VAL A 17 13.25 -0.39 2.45
CA VAL A 17 14.33 -0.68 1.50
C VAL A 17 15.21 -1.82 1.99
N ILE A 18 15.58 -1.82 3.27
CA ILE A 18 16.38 -2.90 3.87
C ILE A 18 15.66 -4.24 3.74
N VAL A 19 14.37 -4.27 4.06
CA VAL A 19 13.58 -5.51 3.97
C VAL A 19 13.46 -5.98 2.54
N LEU A 20 13.27 -5.07 1.58
CA LEU A 20 13.23 -5.42 0.16
C LEU A 20 14.54 -6.10 -0.27
N ILE A 21 15.69 -5.53 0.10
CA ILE A 21 17.01 -6.08 -0.26
C ILE A 21 17.24 -7.43 0.42
N LEU A 22 16.97 -7.54 1.72
CA LEU A 22 17.17 -8.78 2.47
C LEU A 22 16.24 -9.90 1.98
N ALA A 23 14.96 -9.60 1.78
CA ALA A 23 14.00 -10.56 1.28
C ALA A 23 14.30 -10.97 -0.17
N TRP A 24 14.78 -10.05 -1.02
CA TRP A 24 15.26 -10.42 -2.36
C TRP A 24 16.42 -11.39 -2.26
N LYS A 25 17.45 -11.07 -1.47
CA LYS A 25 18.64 -11.90 -1.32
C LYS A 25 18.30 -13.31 -0.81
N TRP A 26 17.29 -13.44 0.04
CA TRP A 26 16.95 -14.71 0.68
C TRP A 26 15.98 -15.58 -0.14
N PHE A 27 14.95 -14.97 -0.73
CA PHE A 27 13.92 -15.71 -1.47
C PHE A 27 14.20 -15.81 -2.97
N ASN A 28 15.19 -15.06 -3.47
CA ASN A 28 15.56 -14.92 -4.88
C ASN A 28 14.36 -14.65 -5.81
N SER A 29 13.30 -14.07 -5.25
CA SER A 29 12.04 -13.79 -5.92
C SER A 29 11.61 -12.38 -5.55
N LEU A 30 11.45 -11.56 -6.58
CA LEU A 30 11.06 -10.15 -6.44
C LEU A 30 9.66 -10.03 -5.83
N ARG A 31 8.75 -10.96 -6.17
CA ARG A 31 7.37 -10.96 -5.66
C ARG A 31 7.30 -11.17 -4.15
N THR A 32 8.03 -12.15 -3.62
CA THR A 32 8.04 -12.43 -2.18
C THR A 32 8.72 -11.30 -1.41
N ALA A 33 9.77 -10.70 -1.98
CA ALA A 33 10.41 -9.52 -1.41
C ALA A 33 9.47 -8.32 -1.34
N PHE A 34 8.69 -8.09 -2.41
CA PHE A 34 7.70 -7.02 -2.46
C PHE A 34 6.54 -7.26 -1.48
N LEU A 35 6.08 -8.49 -1.33
CA LEU A 35 5.07 -8.86 -0.33
C LEU A 35 5.56 -8.59 1.09
N ALA A 36 6.81 -8.97 1.41
CA ALA A 36 7.41 -8.71 2.72
C ALA A 36 7.53 -7.20 3.01
N MET A 37 7.96 -6.41 2.01
CA MET A 37 8.01 -4.96 2.10
C MET A 37 6.62 -4.34 2.36
N LEU A 38 5.58 -4.80 1.66
CA LEU A 38 4.20 -4.33 1.84
C LEU A 38 3.64 -4.65 3.23
N VAL A 39 3.99 -5.80 3.81
CA VAL A 39 3.59 -6.13 5.19
C VAL A 39 4.20 -5.14 6.17
N ILE A 40 5.48 -4.83 6.05
CA ILE A 40 6.16 -3.88 6.92
C ILE A 40 5.64 -2.45 6.72
N GLY A 41 5.33 -2.07 5.48
CA GLY A 41 4.71 -0.78 5.17
C GLY A 41 3.38 -0.58 5.91
N LYS A 42 2.54 -1.62 5.98
CA LYS A 42 1.29 -1.59 6.74
C LYS A 42 1.51 -1.43 8.23
N VAL A 43 2.52 -2.10 8.79
CA VAL A 43 2.88 -1.95 10.21
C VAL A 43 3.26 -0.51 10.50
N TRP A 44 4.11 0.11 9.66
CA TRP A 44 4.47 1.52 9.81
C TRP A 44 3.29 2.48 9.66
N ALA A 45 2.41 2.26 8.67
CA ALA A 45 1.20 3.08 8.53
C ALA A 45 0.30 2.99 9.78
N GLY A 46 0.16 1.79 10.37
CA GLY A 46 -0.56 1.61 11.62
C GLY A 46 0.11 2.29 12.82
N VAL A 47 1.44 2.28 12.88
CA VAL A 47 2.23 2.97 13.91
C VAL A 47 2.07 4.49 13.78
N LEU A 48 2.24 5.05 12.59
CA LEU A 48 2.07 6.50 12.32
C LEU A 48 0.67 6.99 12.71
N TRP A 49 -0.34 6.18 12.36
CA TRP A 49 -1.72 6.43 12.75
C TRP A 49 -1.93 6.43 14.27
N ALA A 50 -1.37 5.43 14.97
CA ALA A 50 -1.47 5.32 16.43
C ALA A 50 -0.76 6.47 17.18
N PHE A 51 0.31 7.01 16.62
CA PHE A 51 1.01 8.18 17.15
C PHE A 51 0.36 9.52 16.76
N GLY A 52 -0.75 9.51 16.03
CA GLY A 52 -1.47 10.71 15.61
C GLY A 52 -0.67 11.59 14.65
N ILE A 53 0.33 11.02 13.95
CA ILE A 53 1.10 11.71 12.89
C ILE A 53 0.30 11.65 11.60
N ASP A 54 -0.99 11.97 11.69
CA ASP A 54 -1.93 11.74 10.62
C ASP A 54 -2.46 13.08 10.12
N ARG A 55 -2.38 13.27 8.80
CA ARG A 55 -2.89 14.49 8.17
C ARG A 55 -4.22 14.20 7.50
N PRO A 56 -5.26 15.01 7.75
CA PRO A 56 -6.51 14.89 7.00
C PRO A 56 -6.24 15.19 5.53
N LEU A 57 -6.63 14.27 4.65
CA LEU A 57 -6.52 14.44 3.20
C LEU A 57 -7.75 15.14 2.64
N PHE A 58 -8.93 14.65 3.01
CA PHE A 58 -10.20 15.24 2.61
C PHE A 58 -11.31 14.91 3.62
N THR A 59 -12.22 15.86 3.80
CA THR A 59 -13.39 15.72 4.66
C THR A 59 -14.62 15.58 3.78
N LEU A 60 -15.28 14.43 3.86
CA LEU A 60 -16.54 14.17 3.18
C LEU A 60 -17.70 14.63 4.07
N TYR A 61 -18.53 15.54 3.57
CA TYR A 61 -19.77 15.94 4.23
C TYR A 61 -20.93 15.16 3.63
N ILE A 62 -21.44 14.19 4.38
CA ILE A 62 -22.61 13.41 3.99
C ILE A 62 -23.84 14.10 4.59
N TYR A 63 -24.65 14.71 3.74
CA TYR A 63 -25.89 15.33 4.16
C TYR A 63 -27.07 14.38 4.01
N ASN A 64 -27.73 14.07 5.13
CA ASN A 64 -28.97 13.30 5.10
C ASN A 64 -30.17 14.26 5.03
N LYS A 65 -30.75 14.37 3.83
CA LYS A 65 -31.94 15.21 3.56
C LYS A 65 -33.16 14.83 4.41
N VAL A 66 -33.30 13.57 4.82
CA VAL A 66 -34.47 13.07 5.56
C VAL A 66 -34.41 13.43 7.03
N ARG A 67 -33.21 13.44 7.62
CA ARG A 67 -32.99 13.72 9.06
C ARG A 67 -32.45 15.13 9.34
N GLY A 68 -32.18 15.92 8.29
CA GLY A 68 -31.61 17.26 8.43
C GLY A 68 -30.20 17.30 9.01
N THR A 69 -29.54 16.15 9.16
CA THR A 69 -28.23 16.03 9.79
C THR A 69 -27.11 15.94 8.74
N ALA A 70 -26.03 16.67 8.98
CA ALA A 70 -24.78 16.54 8.24
C ALA A 70 -23.76 15.76 9.08
N THR A 71 -23.19 14.71 8.51
CA THR A 71 -22.11 13.94 9.15
C THR A 71 -20.82 14.22 8.38
N ALA A 72 -19.81 14.70 9.10
CA ALA A 72 -18.46 14.88 8.56
C ALA A 72 -17.66 13.59 8.77
N LEU A 73 -17.12 13.04 7.68
CA LEU A 73 -16.25 11.88 7.71
C LEU A 73 -14.88 12.30 7.15
N THR A 74 -13.90 12.36 8.05
CA THR A 74 -12.53 12.75 7.69
C THR A 74 -11.75 11.51 7.28
N ILE A 75 -11.28 11.48 6.03
CA ILE A 75 -10.35 10.45 5.57
C ILE A 75 -8.94 10.99 5.72
N THR A 76 -8.11 10.20 6.37
CA THR A 76 -6.76 10.59 6.72
C THR A 76 -5.70 9.97 5.81
N ALA A 77 -4.50 10.56 5.79
CA ALA A 77 -3.40 10.13 4.94
C ALA A 77 -2.96 8.70 5.26
N ASP A 78 -2.83 8.37 6.54
CA ASP A 78 -2.38 7.05 6.96
C ASP A 78 -3.41 5.97 6.62
N GLN A 79 -4.70 6.28 6.72
CA GLN A 79 -5.77 5.39 6.28
C GLN A 79 -5.68 5.09 4.78
N PHE A 80 -5.41 6.10 3.95
CA PHE A 80 -5.29 5.95 2.51
C PHE A 80 -4.04 5.15 2.10
N ILE A 81 -2.91 5.41 2.76
CA ILE A 81 -1.65 4.66 2.55
C ILE A 81 -1.85 3.19 2.95
N PHE A 82 -2.46 2.94 4.11
CA PHE A 82 -2.78 1.60 4.58
C PHE A 82 -3.67 0.86 3.58
N LEU A 83 -4.73 1.50 3.09
CA LEU A 83 -5.65 0.93 2.10
C LEU A 83 -4.93 0.61 0.78
N SER A 84 -4.03 1.49 0.33
CA SER A 84 -3.22 1.29 -0.87
C SER A 84 -2.29 0.08 -0.73
N PHE A 85 -1.62 -0.07 0.41
CA PHE A 85 -0.81 -1.26 0.69
C PHE A 85 -1.66 -2.52 0.81
N LEU A 86 -2.87 -2.42 1.35
CA LEU A 86 -3.80 -3.54 1.43
C LEU A 86 -4.25 -4.01 0.05
N ALA A 87 -4.66 -3.07 -0.81
CA ALA A 87 -5.07 -3.34 -2.18
C ALA A 87 -3.93 -3.96 -3.00
N THR A 88 -2.73 -3.37 -2.94
CA THR A 88 -1.56 -3.90 -3.65
C THR A 88 -1.16 -5.29 -3.15
N PHE A 89 -1.21 -5.53 -1.84
CA PHE A 89 -0.96 -6.85 -1.28
C PHE A 89 -1.98 -7.88 -1.76
N ALA A 90 -3.28 -7.56 -1.68
CA ALA A 90 -4.34 -8.42 -2.18
C ALA A 90 -4.16 -8.73 -3.67
N PHE A 91 -3.84 -7.70 -4.47
CA PHE A 91 -3.57 -7.86 -5.88
C PHE A 91 -2.39 -8.81 -6.14
N VAL A 92 -1.23 -8.62 -5.50
CA VAL A 92 -0.05 -9.47 -5.72
C VAL A 92 -0.31 -10.92 -5.28
N VAL A 93 -1.07 -11.13 -4.20
CA VAL A 93 -1.44 -12.48 -3.72
C VAL A 93 -2.45 -13.15 -4.65
N VAL A 94 -3.44 -12.41 -5.14
CA VAL A 94 -4.53 -12.93 -6.00
C VAL A 94 -4.09 -13.09 -7.45
N TRP A 95 -3.16 -12.26 -7.94
CA TRP A 95 -2.65 -12.27 -9.31
C TRP A 95 -2.28 -13.65 -9.86
N PRO A 96 -1.52 -14.52 -9.17
CA PRO A 96 -1.21 -15.85 -9.69
C PRO A 96 -2.44 -16.73 -9.96
N TYR A 97 -3.54 -16.52 -9.23
CA TYR A 97 -4.79 -17.28 -9.41
C TYR A 97 -5.66 -16.70 -10.53
N VAL A 98 -5.62 -15.39 -10.73
CA VAL A 98 -6.40 -14.69 -11.76
C VAL A 98 -5.72 -14.74 -13.12
N ALA A 99 -4.40 -14.58 -13.19
CA ALA A 99 -3.61 -14.59 -14.42
C ALA A 99 -3.95 -15.73 -15.41
N PRO A 100 -4.16 -17.00 -15.00
CA PRO A 100 -4.52 -18.06 -15.93
C PRO A 100 -5.93 -17.94 -16.53
N HIS A 101 -6.83 -17.15 -15.91
CA HIS A 101 -8.21 -16.93 -16.35
C HIS A 101 -8.39 -15.64 -17.17
N VAL A 102 -7.32 -14.87 -17.37
CA VAL A 102 -7.37 -13.62 -18.15
C VAL A 102 -7.38 -13.95 -19.66
N PRO A 103 -8.27 -13.33 -20.46
CA PRO A 103 -8.34 -13.56 -21.90
C PRO A 103 -7.02 -13.23 -22.62
N GLU A 104 -6.72 -14.00 -23.66
CA GLU A 104 -5.45 -14.01 -24.40
C GLU A 104 -4.83 -12.66 -24.81
N PRO A 105 -5.57 -11.59 -25.22
CA PRO A 105 -4.95 -10.32 -25.59
C PRO A 105 -4.13 -9.70 -24.46
N LEU A 106 -4.55 -9.87 -23.20
CA LEU A 106 -3.81 -9.37 -22.04
C LEU A 106 -2.69 -10.33 -21.60
N ARG A 107 -2.83 -11.63 -21.89
CA ARG A 107 -1.82 -12.65 -21.60
C ARG A 107 -0.58 -12.51 -22.49
N LYS A 108 -0.76 -12.16 -23.78
CA LYS A 108 0.35 -12.01 -24.76
C LYS A 108 1.27 -10.83 -24.45
N VAL A 109 0.75 -9.76 -23.84
CA VAL A 109 1.57 -8.61 -23.41
C VAL A 109 2.59 -9.04 -22.35
N GLN A 110 2.21 -9.94 -21.44
CA GLN A 110 3.13 -10.44 -20.40
C GLN A 110 4.26 -11.33 -20.93
N VAL A 111 4.01 -12.08 -22.02
CA VAL A 111 5.01 -12.99 -22.60
C VAL A 111 6.09 -12.19 -23.36
N LEU A 112 5.68 -11.15 -24.09
CA LEU A 112 6.61 -10.29 -24.82
C LEU A 112 7.49 -9.42 -23.92
N GLU A 113 7.05 -9.17 -22.68
CA GLU A 113 7.83 -8.43 -21.68
C GLU A 113 8.81 -9.35 -20.91
N GLY A 114 8.48 -10.64 -20.78
CA GLY A 114 9.36 -11.67 -20.18
C GLY A 114 10.47 -12.20 -21.10
N GLU A 115 10.36 -12.04 -22.42
CA GLU A 115 11.42 -12.41 -23.39
C GLU A 115 12.49 -11.31 -23.59
N ARG A 116 12.36 -10.16 -22.92
CA ARG A 116 13.32 -9.04 -23.01
C ARG A 116 14.26 -8.90 -21.80
N SER A 117 14.23 -9.81 -20.83
CA SER A 117 15.13 -9.82 -19.67
C SER A 117 16.06 -11.01 -19.64
#